data_AF-A0A7Y3TL72-F1
#
_entry.id   AF-A0A7Y3TL72-F1
#
_cell.length_a   1.000
_cell.length_b   1.000
_cell.length_c   1.000
_cell.angle_alpha   90.00
_cell.angle_beta   90.00
_cell.angle_gamma   90.00
#
_symmetry.space_group_name_H-M   'P 1'
#
loop_
_entity.id
_entity.type
_entity.pdbx_description
1 polymer ?
#
loop_
_entity_poly.entity_id
_entity_poly.type
_entity_poly.pdbx_seq_one_letter_code
_entity_poly.pdbx_strand_id
1 'polypeptide(L)' 'MLWTDIRAYIDYGDRMHITAQALKCFQLCCDLTNKYCSIDPVTLDKRTGQVVILSKEEINIEIDPDGDWRFV' A
#
# COMPACT_ATOMS: atom_id res chain seq x y z
N MET A 1 -5.59 29.42 -16.33
CA MET A 1 -5.42 28.20 -15.53
C MET A 1 -5.64 27.04 -16.48
N LEU A 2 -4.56 26.61 -17.10
CA LEU A 2 -4.58 25.76 -18.30
C LEU A 2 -4.49 24.30 -17.86
N TRP A 3 -5.10 23.39 -18.63
CA TRP A 3 -5.21 21.94 -18.40
C TRP A 3 -3.95 21.22 -17.91
N THR A 4 -2.77 21.79 -18.15
CA THR A 4 -1.48 21.34 -17.62
C THR A 4 -1.43 21.33 -16.09
N ASP A 5 -2.01 22.34 -15.43
CA ASP A 5 -2.01 22.48 -13.97
C ASP A 5 -2.86 21.37 -13.33
N ILE A 6 -4.02 21.06 -13.90
CA ILE A 6 -4.91 20.01 -13.41
C ILE A 6 -4.24 18.63 -13.50
N ARG A 7 -3.57 18.34 -14.61
CA ARG A 7 -2.85 17.07 -14.79
C ARG A 7 -1.69 16.93 -13.82
N ALA A 8 -0.97 18.02 -13.52
CA ALA A 8 0.08 18.03 -12.53
C ALA A 8 -0.46 17.81 -11.10
N TYR A 9 -1.60 18.40 -10.75
CA TYR A 9 -2.26 18.17 -9.46
C TYR A 9 -2.73 16.72 -9.29
N ILE A 10 -3.30 16.13 -10.34
CA ILE A 10 -3.73 14.72 -10.33
C ILE A 10 -2.51 13.79 -10.18
N ASP A 11 -1.45 13.99 -10.97
CA ASP A 11 -0.22 13.19 -10.88
C ASP A 11 0.48 13.35 -9.53
N TYR A 12 0.43 14.54 -8.93
CA TYR A 12 0.93 14.77 -7.58
C TYR A 12 0.10 14.01 -6.53
N GLY A 13 -1.22 14.01 -6.66
CA GLY A 13 -2.13 13.21 -5.81
C GLY A 13 -1.83 11.71 -5.92
N ASP A 14 -1.70 11.19 -7.14
CA ASP A 14 -1.40 9.78 -7.40
C ASP A 14 -0.02 9.38 -6.82
N ARG A 15 1.00 10.24 -6.97
CA ARG A 15 2.32 10.01 -6.36
C ARG A 15 2.30 10.06 -4.84
N MET A 16 1.51 10.96 -4.26
CA MET A 16 1.35 11.04 -2.81
C MET A 16 0.70 9.77 -2.26
N HIS A 17 -0.31 9.24 -2.97
CA HIS A 17 -0.96 7.98 -2.64
C HIS A 17 0.05 6.81 -2.72
N ILE A 18 0.75 6.61 -3.85
CA ILE A 18 1.78 5.56 -3.99
C ILE A 18 2.82 5.62 -2.85
N THR A 19 3.21 6.82 -2.43
CA THR A 19 4.16 7.01 -1.33
C THR A 19 3.56 6.59 0.02
N ALA A 20 2.31 6.96 0.30
CA ALA A 20 1.62 6.60 1.53
C ALA A 20 1.43 5.08 1.66
N GLN A 21 0.99 4.43 0.58
CA GLN A 21 0.83 2.98 0.51
C GLN A 21 2.18 2.25 0.71
N ALA A 22 3.25 2.70 0.05
CA ALA A 22 4.57 2.09 0.20
C ALA A 22 5.13 2.24 1.62
N LEU A 23 4.98 3.41 2.24
CA LEU A 23 5.39 3.65 3.61
C LEU A 23 4.60 2.77 4.58
N LYS A 24 3.28 2.67 4.41
CA LYS A 24 2.44 1.82 5.25
C LYS A 24 2.81 0.34 5.11
N CYS A 25 3.06 -0.11 3.88
CA CYS A 25 3.53 -1.46 3.60
C CYS A 25 4.83 -1.77 4.35
N PHE A 26 5.81 -0.87 4.30
CA PHE A 26 7.07 -1.06 5.03
C PHE A 26 6.84 -1.11 6.56
N GLN A 27 6.03 -0.21 7.11
CA GLN A 27 5.71 -0.19 8.55
C GLN A 27 5.05 -1.51 8.99
N LEU A 28 4.03 -1.96 8.26
CA LEU A 28 3.33 -3.22 8.55
C LEU A 28 4.27 -4.42 8.40
N CYS A 29 5.18 -4.40 7.42
CA CYS A 29 6.19 -5.45 7.29
C CYS A 29 7.08 -5.52 8.53
N CYS A 30 7.57 -4.38 9.04
CA CYS A 30 8.35 -4.32 10.27
C CYS A 30 7.54 -4.82 11.48
N ASP A 31 6.29 -4.38 11.62
CA ASP A 31 5.44 -4.78 12.74
C ASP A 31 5.13 -6.28 12.74
N LEU A 32 4.85 -6.84 11.56
CA LEU A 32 4.57 -8.26 11.41
C LEU A 32 5.82 -9.10 11.61
N THR A 33 6.98 -8.72 11.06
CA THR A 33 8.24 -9.45 11.30
C THR A 33 8.75 -9.35 12.73
N ASN A 34 8.37 -8.30 13.46
CA ASN A 34 8.64 -8.21 14.90
C ASN A 34 7.74 -9.11 15.75
N LYS A 35 6.49 -9.34 15.31
CA LYS A 35 5.49 -10.13 16.06
C LYS A 35 5.43 -11.60 15.66
N TYR A 36 5.64 -11.88 14.39
CA TYR A 36 5.50 -13.19 13.76
C TYR A 36 6.82 -13.62 13.13
N CYS A 37 6.86 -14.84 12.61
CA CYS A 37 7.96 -15.31 11.77
C CYS A 37 8.01 -14.54 10.43
N SER A 38 8.99 -14.87 9.58
CA SER A 38 9.14 -14.31 8.23
C SER A 38 7.79 -14.15 7.52
N ILE A 39 7.50 -12.91 7.12
CA ILE A 39 6.41 -12.59 6.23
C ILE A 39 6.90 -12.69 4.79
N ASP A 40 5.98 -13.00 3.88
CA ASP A 40 6.22 -12.93 2.45
C ASP A 40 5.46 -11.70 1.93
N PRO A 41 6.13 -10.56 1.67
CA PRO A 41 5.46 -9.37 1.16
C PRO A 41 4.93 -9.68 -0.24
N VAL A 42 3.60 -9.59 -0.41
CA VAL A 42 2.93 -10.10 -1.60
C VAL A 42 2.30 -8.96 -2.42
N THR A 43 2.22 -9.30 -3.70
CA THR A 43 1.59 -8.71 -4.87
C THR A 43 0.86 -7.36 -4.74
N LEU A 44 0.99 -6.57 -5.82
CA LEU A 44 0.08 -5.49 -6.16
C LEU A 44 -1.11 -6.06 -6.93
N ASP A 45 -2.35 -5.83 -6.46
CA ASP A 45 -3.53 -6.05 -7.29
C ASP A 45 -3.59 -4.93 -8.34
N LYS A 46 -3.36 -5.27 -9.61
CA LYS A 46 -3.38 -4.30 -10.72
C LYS A 46 -4.78 -3.75 -11.03
N ARG A 47 -5.84 -4.38 -10.55
CA ARG A 47 -7.23 -3.94 -10.77
C ARG A 47 -7.64 -2.86 -9.77
N THR A 48 -7.21 -2.98 -8.52
CA THR A 48 -7.57 -2.04 -7.43
C THR A 48 -6.43 -1.12 -7.04
N GLY A 49 -5.20 -1.46 -7.38
CA GLY A 49 -3.99 -0.77 -6.92
C GLY A 49 -3.63 -1.10 -5.47
N GLN A 50 -4.26 -2.08 -4.83
CA GLN A 50 -3.99 -2.45 -3.44
C GLN A 50 -2.74 -3.32 -3.30
N VAL A 51 -2.00 -3.09 -2.22
CA VAL A 51 -0.90 -3.99 -1.80
C VAL A 51 -1.46 -5.01 -0.82
N VAL A 52 -1.14 -6.29 -1.04
CA VAL A 52 -1.64 -7.38 -0.21
C VAL A 52 -0.49 -8.07 0.49
N ILE A 53 -0.39 -7.92 1.81
CA ILE A 53 0.60 -8.66 2.61
C ILE A 53 -0.01 -9.99 3.03
N LEU A 54 0.68 -11.08 2.71
CA LEU A 54 0.33 -12.43 3.17
C LEU A 54 1.32 -12.86 4.25
N SER A 55 0.82 -13.21 5.43
CA SER A 55 1.60 -13.92 6.45
C SER A 55 1.26 -15.41 6.44
N LYS A 56 2.25 -16.25 6.77
CA LYS A 56 2.12 -17.72 6.85
C LYS A 56 0.91 -18.21 7.66
N GLU A 57 0.48 -17.45 8.67
CA GLU A 57 -0.63 -17.78 9.57
C GLU A 57 -1.98 -17.21 9.09
N GLU A 58 -2.20 -17.10 7.78
CA GLU A 58 -3.46 -16.62 7.17
C GLU A 58 -3.79 -15.14 7.42
N ILE A 59 -2.82 -14.33 7.83
CA ILE A 59 -3.03 -12.88 7.95
C ILE A 59 -2.96 -12.28 6.54
N ASN A 60 -4.11 -11.86 6.01
CA ASN A 60 -4.19 -11.02 4.84
C ASN A 60 -4.38 -9.57 5.29
N ILE A 61 -3.49 -8.69 4.84
CA ILE A 61 -3.66 -7.26 5.01
C ILE A 61 -3.72 -6.62 3.64
N GLU A 62 -4.83 -5.93 3.39
CA GLU A 62 -4.96 -5.04 2.24
C GLU A 62 -4.57 -3.62 2.65
N ILE A 63 -3.78 -2.97 1.80
CA ILE A 63 -3.38 -1.57 1.96
C ILE A 63 -3.90 -0.81 0.74
N ASP A 64 -4.75 0.17 0.99
CA ASP A 64 -5.31 1.04 -0.02
C ASP A 64 -4.25 2.04 -0.54
N PRO A 65 -4.42 2.63 -1.74
CA PRO A 65 -3.47 3.59 -2.29
C PRO A 65 -3.23 4.81 -1.40
N ASP A 66 -4.16 5.22 -0.54
CA ASP A 66 -3.97 6.33 0.40
C ASP A 66 -3.19 5.94 1.66
N GLY A 67 -2.87 4.66 1.83
CA GLY A 67 -2.15 4.13 2.99
C GLY A 67 -3.03 3.71 4.16
N ASP A 68 -4.37 3.73 4.01
CA ASP A 68 -5.26 3.02 4.93
C ASP A 68 -5.11 1.51 4.73
N TRP A 69 -5.40 0.73 5.79
CA TRP A 69 -5.20 -0.71 5.76
C TRP A 69 -6.21 -1.45 6.64
N ARG A 70 -6.44 -2.73 6.32
CA ARG A 70 -7.38 -3.60 7.04
C ARG A 70 -6.97 -5.06 6.99
N PHE A 71 -7.41 -5.84 7.97
CA PHE A 71 -7.37 -7.31 7.94
C PHE A 71 -8.50 -7.85 7.07
N VAL A 72 -8.22 -8.93 6.34
CA VAL A 72 -9.16 -9.60 5.42
C VAL A 72 -9.19 -11.11 5.63
#